data_AF-A0AA92SVY4-F1
#
_entry.id   AF-A0AA92SVY4-F1
#
_cell.length_a   1.000
_cell.length_b   1.000
_cell.length_c   1.000
_cell.angle_alpha   90.00
_cell.angle_beta   90.00
_cell.angle_gamma   90.00
#
_symmetry.space_group_name_H-M   'P 1'
#
loop_
_entity.id
_entity.type
_entity.pdbx_description
1 polymer ?
#
loop_
_entity_poly.entity_id
_entity_poly.type
_entity_poly.pdbx_seq_one_letter_code
_entity_poly.pdbx_strand_id
1 'polypeptide(L)' 'MLDMLSEDSKMIISELAGKMGMSARKVSRELKSLREEFQILKHEGGRKNGYWVVCNN' A
#
# COMPACT_ATOMS: atom_id res chain seq x y z
N MET A 1 -8.25 0.15 -3.77
CA MET A 1 -6.90 0.21 -3.15
C MET A 1 -5.85 0.65 -4.15
N LEU A 2 -5.71 -0.03 -5.28
CA LEU A 2 -4.81 0.37 -6.35
C LEU A 2 -5.05 1.81 -6.84
N ASP A 3 -6.29 2.19 -7.17
CA ASP A 3 -6.59 3.56 -7.63
C ASP A 3 -6.10 4.64 -6.66
N MET A 4 -6.25 4.41 -5.37
CA MET A 4 -5.78 5.34 -4.32
C MET A 4 -4.26 5.42 -4.23
N LEU A 5 -3.57 4.29 -4.41
CA LEU A 5 -2.10 4.24 -4.42
C LEU A 5 -1.53 4.81 -5.72
N SER A 6 -2.30 4.77 -6.81
CA SER A 6 -1.96 5.40 -8.08
C SER A 6 -2.13 6.92 -8.04
N GLU A 7 -3.14 7.42 -7.32
CA GLU A 7 -3.37 8.87 -7.13
C GLU A 7 -2.35 9.51 -6.17
N ASP A 8 -1.92 8.78 -5.13
CA ASP A 8 -0.95 9.26 -4.16
C ASP A 8 -0.08 8.10 -3.65
N SER A 9 1.12 8.01 -4.22
CA SER A 9 2.07 6.91 -4.05
C SER A 9 2.81 6.94 -2.71
N LYS A 10 2.52 7.91 -1.83
CA LYS A 10 3.22 8.08 -0.55
C LYS A 10 2.39 7.74 0.68
N MET A 11 1.30 6.98 0.51
CA MET A 11 0.43 6.65 1.65
C MET A 11 1.00 5.56 2.56
N ILE A 12 0.86 5.78 3.87
CA ILE A 12 1.14 4.77 4.91
C ILE A 12 -0.13 3.97 5.26
N ILE A 13 0.06 2.79 5.88
CA ILE A 13 -1.02 1.83 6.17
C ILE A 13 -2.18 2.46 6.96
N SER A 14 -1.88 3.35 7.92
CA SER A 14 -2.90 4.01 8.73
C SER A 14 -3.79 4.96 7.92
N GLU A 15 -3.24 5.65 6.93
CA GLU A 15 -4.00 6.55 6.05
C GLU A 15 -4.89 5.75 5.09
N LEU A 16 -4.35 4.67 4.52
CA LEU A 16 -5.10 3.72 3.70
C LEU A 16 -6.26 3.09 4.48
N ALA A 17 -6.01 2.68 5.74
CA ALA A 17 -7.01 2.14 6.62
C ALA A 17 -8.15 3.14 6.88
N GLY A 18 -7.81 4.38 7.22
CA GLY A 18 -8.77 5.46 7.45
C GLY A 18 -9.60 5.77 6.21
N LYS A 19 -8.96 5.95 5.05
CA LYS A 19 -9.65 6.29 3.80
C LYS A 19 -10.53 5.15 3.28
N MET A 20 -10.17 3.88 3.52
CA MET A 20 -10.96 2.73 3.06
C MET A 20 -11.97 2.20 4.09
N GLY A 21 -12.00 2.77 5.31
CA GLY A 21 -12.82 2.23 6.40
C GLY A 21 -12.44 0.79 6.77
N MET A 22 -11.17 0.41 6.60
CA MET A 22 -10.68 -0.94 6.87
C MET A 22 -9.75 -0.96 8.07
N SER A 23 -9.59 -2.13 8.70
CA SER A 23 -8.56 -2.30 9.71
C SER A 23 -7.16 -2.28 9.10
N ALA A 24 -6.18 -1.74 9.83
CA ALA A 24 -4.77 -1.74 9.41
C ALA A 24 -4.26 -3.16 9.10
N ARG A 25 -4.77 -4.18 9.82
CA ARG A 25 -4.44 -5.59 9.58
C ARG A 25 -4.92 -6.08 8.22
N LYS A 26 -6.16 -5.71 7.84
CA LYS A 26 -6.69 -6.06 6.51
C LYS A 26 -5.89 -5.37 5.43
N VAL A 27 -5.65 -4.06 5.56
CA VAL A 27 -4.81 -3.30 4.61
C VAL A 27 -3.42 -3.91 4.46
N SER A 28 -2.76 -4.25 5.57
CA SER A 28 -1.44 -4.90 5.53
C SER A 28 -1.45 -6.24 4.80
N ARG A 29 -2.53 -7.02 4.91
CA ARG A 29 -2.65 -8.31 4.21
C ARG A 29 -2.84 -8.09 2.72
N GLU A 30 -3.72 -7.18 2.33
CA GLU A 30 -3.96 -6.85 0.91
C GLU A 30 -2.67 -6.31 0.25
N LEU A 31 -1.95 -5.39 0.91
CA LEU A 31 -0.66 -4.86 0.41
C LEU A 31 0.40 -5.96 0.27
N LYS A 32 0.42 -6.93 1.19
CA LYS A 32 1.31 -8.08 1.11
C LYS A 32 0.99 -8.94 -0.12
N SER A 33 -0.28 -9.25 -0.37
CA SER A 33 -0.70 -9.99 -1.57
C SER A 33 -0.36 -9.22 -2.85
N LEU A 34 -0.63 -7.91 -2.90
CA LEU A 34 -0.31 -7.07 -4.06
C LEU A 34 1.21 -7.01 -4.37
N ARG A 35 2.04 -7.09 -3.33
CA ARG A 35 3.50 -7.15 -3.46
C ARG A 35 4.02 -8.54 -3.84
N GLU A 36 3.59 -9.57 -3.13
CA GLU A 36 4.18 -10.91 -3.22
C GLU A 36 3.54 -11.76 -4.31
N GLU A 37 2.22 -11.68 -4.47
CA GLU A 37 1.46 -12.51 -5.41
C GLU A 37 1.37 -11.83 -6.79
N PHE A 38 1.10 -10.53 -6.80
CA PHE A 38 0.87 -9.78 -8.04
C PHE A 38 2.10 -8.99 -8.51
N GLN A 39 3.10 -8.76 -7.65
CA GLN A 39 4.32 -7.99 -7.94
C GLN A 39 4.08 -6.57 -8.51
N ILE A 40 2.87 -6.03 -8.33
CA ILE A 40 2.48 -4.69 -8.81
C ILE A 40 2.73 -3.59 -7.78
N LEU A 41 3.29 -3.93 -6.63
CA LEU A 41 3.51 -3.00 -5.52
C LEU A 41 4.89 -3.19 -4.90
N LYS A 42 5.56 -2.07 -4.62
CA LYS A 42 6.84 -2.02 -3.90
C LYS A 42 6.72 -1.14 -2.67
N HIS A 43 7.41 -1.54 -1.62
CA HIS A 43 7.57 -0.73 -0.42
C HIS A 43 8.93 -0.03 -0.48
N GLU A 44 8.93 1.30 -0.57
CA GLU A 44 10.14 2.11 -0.58
C GLU A 44 10.29 2.90 0.71
N GLY A 45 11.53 3.24 1.07
CA GLY A 45 11.85 3.98 2.29
C GLY A 45 12.12 3.12 3.52
N GLY A 46 12.37 3.80 4.65
CA GLY A 46 12.80 3.17 5.90
C GLY A 46 11.66 2.45 6.63
N ARG A 47 11.99 1.55 7.57
CA ARG A 47 11.02 0.72 8.31
C ARG A 47 9.84 1.50 8.94
N LYS A 48 10.05 2.75 9.36
CA LYS A 48 9.03 3.60 10.00
C LYS A 48 8.32 4.58 9.06
N ASN A 49 8.96 4.96 7.95
CA ASN A 49 8.50 6.03 7.06
C ASN A 49 8.37 5.54 5.61
N GLY A 50 8.26 4.23 5.44
CA GLY A 50 8.16 3.64 4.12
C GLY A 50 6.77 3.79 3.55
N TYR A 51 6.70 3.86 2.24
CA TYR A 51 5.48 4.10 1.48
C TYR A 51 5.35 3.09 0.34
N TRP A 52 4.14 3.00 -0.21
CA TRP A 52 3.75 1.98 -1.18
C TRP A 52 3.61 2.56 -2.58
N VAL A 53 4.45 2.10 -3.50
CA VAL A 53 4.50 2.56 -4.89
C VAL A 53 3.93 1.50 -5.81
N VAL A 54 3.02 1.90 -6.70
CA VAL A 54 2.52 1.05 -7.79
C VAL A 54 3.60 0.92 -8.86
N CYS A 55 3.98 -0.32 -9.17
CA CYS A 55 4.89 -0.61 -10.27
C CYS A 55 4.08 -0.68 -11.57
N ASN A 56 4.06 0.39 -12.36
CA ASN A 56 3.66 0.29 -13.76
C ASN A 56 4.75 -0.51 -14.49
N ASN A 57 4.38 -1.70 -14.96
CA ASN A 57 5.19 -2.46 -15.91
C ASN A 57 4.87 -1.98 -17.33
#